data_AF-A0A6A6QQQ9-F1
#
_entry.id   AF-A0A6A6QQQ9-F1
#
_cell.length_a   1.000
_cell.length_b   1.000
_cell.length_c   1.000
_cell.angle_alpha   90.00
_cell.angle_beta   90.00
_cell.angle_gamma   90.00
#
_symmetry.space_group_name_H-M   'P 1'
#
loop_
_entity.id
_entity.type
_entity.pdbx_description
1 polymer ?
#
loop_
_entity_poly.entity_id
_entity_poly.type
_entity_poly.pdbx_seq_one_letter_code
_entity_poly.pdbx_strand_id
1 'polypeptide(L)'
;MASLLTLPPELRQAIISNSLSIEYKKTKDQRFHISTPFHAVCKLLEEDIKKSIPSWLPEPATGCLAPIRKIGDMYCVEDINNHFVNIAKSSNRTWTGIQELNVQLVRDEGLEGFIEHGLSGQHGWPYAFYILSYMIHNGIRNVIRGPLVLPESVEVIKVDLTIPPKAWALLNILGQPHLDVPMQMFTTPRPGQESMSGQSLFWRTLFKKVHELVNHIRYAPKRARNLSVEIVGTAPESQLEVIAQEPDWSLIWKLPQTSQVRGPPMPVDFSKFVKNVRAKKAEMVLEEERKRILEADERAMRAKRQKQELAKNMGEKARRRKEETKKRRKEWAQNMAEIRKKKRE
;
A
#
# COMPACT_ATOMS: atom_id res chain seq x y z
N MET A 1 16.03 -31.49 -25.78
CA MET A 1 15.74 -30.36 -24.88
C MET A 1 14.26 -30.06 -24.99
N ALA A 2 13.53 -29.96 -23.87
CA ALA A 2 12.11 -29.63 -23.91
C ALA A 2 11.93 -28.16 -24.28
N SER A 3 11.11 -27.89 -25.30
CA SER A 3 10.69 -26.53 -25.70
C SER A 3 9.34 -26.22 -25.06
N LEU A 4 9.02 -24.94 -24.88
CA LEU A 4 7.68 -24.51 -24.45
C LEU A 4 6.58 -25.08 -25.37
N LEU A 5 6.90 -25.30 -26.65
CA LEU A 5 6.00 -25.90 -27.64
C LEU A 5 5.75 -27.40 -27.41
N THR A 6 6.61 -28.07 -26.64
CA THR A 6 6.45 -29.48 -26.25
C THR A 6 5.62 -29.66 -24.99
N LEU A 7 5.32 -28.57 -24.28
CA LEU A 7 4.44 -28.61 -23.12
C LEU A 7 2.97 -28.74 -23.54
N PRO A 8 2.13 -29.36 -22.69
CA PRO A 8 0.68 -29.29 -22.81
C PRO A 8 0.20 -27.86 -23.06
N PRO A 9 -0.79 -27.65 -23.96
CA PRO A 9 -1.29 -26.32 -24.30
C PRO A 9 -1.68 -25.48 -23.08
N GLU A 10 -2.22 -26.11 -22.04
CA GLU A 10 -2.65 -25.47 -20.80
C GLU A 10 -1.47 -24.88 -20.03
N LEU A 11 -0.39 -25.65 -19.87
CA LEU A 11 0.83 -25.19 -19.19
C LEU A 11 1.52 -24.10 -20.00
N ARG A 12 1.54 -24.23 -21.33
CA ARG A 12 2.10 -23.22 -22.22
C ARG A 12 1.34 -21.90 -22.09
N GLN A 13 0.02 -21.96 -22.13
CA GLN A 13 -0.84 -20.79 -21.98
C GLN A 13 -0.63 -20.15 -20.60
N ALA A 14 -0.56 -20.94 -19.53
CA ALA A 14 -0.30 -20.45 -18.19
C ALA A 14 1.09 -19.79 -18.04
N ILE A 15 2.14 -20.36 -18.66
CA ILE A 15 3.46 -19.73 -18.64
C ILE A 15 3.41 -18.40 -19.41
N ILE A 16 2.83 -18.39 -20.61
CA ILE A 16 2.75 -17.19 -21.45
C ILE A 16 1.93 -16.09 -20.76
N SER A 17 0.75 -16.42 -20.21
CA SER A 17 -0.13 -15.44 -19.57
C SER A 17 0.51 -14.79 -18.34
N ASN A 18 1.33 -15.55 -17.60
CA ASN A 18 2.06 -15.04 -16.43
C ASN A 18 3.39 -14.35 -16.77
N SER A 19 3.85 -14.43 -18.02
CA SER A 19 5.19 -13.98 -18.41
C SER A 19 5.21 -12.92 -19.49
N LEU A 20 4.05 -12.64 -20.10
CA LEU A 20 3.88 -11.54 -21.04
C LEU A 20 3.10 -10.42 -20.36
N SER A 21 3.65 -9.22 -20.47
CA SER A 21 2.97 -7.99 -20.08
C SER A 21 3.02 -6.99 -21.23
N ILE A 22 2.14 -6.00 -21.18
CA ILE A 22 2.02 -4.93 -22.14
C ILE A 22 2.46 -3.66 -21.44
N GLU A 23 3.52 -3.06 -21.98
CA GLU A 23 4.12 -1.85 -21.45
C GLU A 23 3.93 -0.67 -22.40
N TYR A 24 3.52 0.46 -21.84
CA TYR A 24 3.33 1.70 -22.58
C TYR A 24 4.67 2.34 -22.98
N LYS A 25 4.79 2.73 -24.24
CA LYS A 25 5.93 3.48 -24.79
C LYS A 25 5.54 4.92 -25.05
N LYS A 26 6.52 5.82 -24.92
CA LYS A 26 6.35 7.25 -25.21
C LYS A 26 6.48 7.61 -26.70
N THR A 27 6.95 6.67 -27.53
CA THR A 27 7.25 6.90 -28.95
C THR A 27 5.97 6.97 -29.78
N LYS A 28 5.93 7.91 -30.74
CA LYS A 28 4.76 8.09 -31.62
C LYS A 28 4.51 6.88 -32.53
N ASP A 29 5.58 6.25 -33.01
CA ASP A 29 5.52 5.18 -34.00
C ASP A 29 5.11 3.82 -33.41
N GLN A 30 5.36 3.64 -32.11
CA GLN A 30 4.96 2.46 -31.38
C GLN A 30 4.59 2.88 -29.96
N ARG A 31 3.30 2.92 -29.65
CA ARG A 31 2.79 3.41 -28.35
C ARG A 31 2.79 2.35 -27.25
N PHE A 32 2.96 1.07 -27.59
CA PHE A 32 3.07 -0.01 -26.62
C PHE A 32 3.98 -1.11 -27.14
N HIS A 33 4.48 -1.95 -26.26
CA HIS A 33 5.15 -3.19 -26.64
C HIS A 33 4.79 -4.31 -25.67
N ILE A 34 4.98 -5.54 -26.12
CA ILE A 34 4.84 -6.73 -25.30
C ILE A 34 6.22 -7.00 -24.71
N SER A 35 6.33 -7.02 -23.39
CA SER A 35 7.55 -7.30 -22.66
C SER A 35 7.47 -8.68 -21.98
N THR A 36 8.65 -9.22 -21.66
CA THR A 36 8.78 -10.49 -20.94
C THR A 36 10.00 -10.44 -20.03
N PRO A 37 9.93 -10.97 -18.79
CA PRO A 37 11.05 -10.96 -17.86
C PRO A 37 12.16 -11.94 -18.27
N PHE A 38 11.93 -12.81 -19.26
CA PHE A 38 12.88 -13.84 -19.69
C PHE A 38 13.90 -13.37 -20.72
N HIS A 39 13.86 -12.09 -21.10
CA HIS A 39 14.90 -11.55 -21.97
C HIS A 39 16.27 -11.75 -21.33
N ALA A 40 17.21 -12.32 -22.09
CA ALA A 40 18.56 -12.68 -21.65
C ALA A 40 18.69 -13.79 -20.59
N VAL A 41 17.59 -14.37 -20.07
CA VAL A 41 17.64 -15.48 -19.11
C VAL A 41 17.80 -16.83 -19.82
N CYS A 42 16.99 -17.07 -20.86
CA CYS A 42 16.99 -18.34 -21.60
C CYS A 42 16.65 -18.11 -23.08
N LYS A 43 17.62 -18.31 -23.98
CA LYS A 43 17.44 -18.08 -25.43
C LYS A 43 16.32 -18.94 -26.03
N LEU A 44 16.21 -20.20 -25.61
CA LEU A 44 15.18 -21.11 -26.09
C LEU A 44 13.77 -20.62 -25.71
N LEU A 45 13.61 -20.20 -24.45
CA LEU A 45 12.34 -19.64 -23.97
C LEU A 45 12.00 -18.32 -24.68
N GLU A 46 13.00 -17.47 -24.93
CA GLU A 46 12.83 -16.22 -25.66
C GLU A 46 12.37 -16.49 -27.12
N GLU A 47 12.95 -17.47 -27.80
CA GLU A 47 12.52 -17.88 -29.14
C GLU A 47 11.09 -18.42 -29.15
N ASP A 48 10.74 -19.25 -28.17
CA ASP A 48 9.39 -19.81 -28.04
C ASP A 48 8.35 -18.73 -27.76
N ILE A 49 8.70 -17.72 -26.94
CA ILE A 49 7.86 -16.55 -26.69
C ILE A 49 7.70 -15.72 -27.96
N LYS A 50 8.78 -15.43 -28.69
CA LYS A 50 8.72 -14.69 -29.97
C LYS A 50 7.79 -15.37 -30.98
N LYS A 51 7.81 -16.71 -31.04
CA LYS A 51 6.89 -17.49 -31.88
C LYS A 51 5.44 -17.44 -31.40
N SER A 52 5.23 -17.28 -30.09
CA SER A 52 3.90 -17.28 -29.49
C SER A 52 3.19 -15.92 -29.58
N ILE A 53 3.93 -14.81 -29.51
CA ILE A 53 3.40 -13.43 -29.52
C ILE A 53 2.37 -13.16 -30.64
N PRO A 54 2.60 -13.53 -31.92
CA PRO A 54 1.63 -13.29 -32.99
C PRO A 54 0.28 -14.00 -32.80
N SER A 55 0.24 -15.00 -31.93
CA SER A 55 -0.95 -15.78 -31.57
C SER A 55 -1.37 -15.60 -30.11
N TRP A 56 -0.74 -14.69 -29.37
CA TRP A 56 -1.11 -14.46 -27.98
C TRP A 56 -2.26 -13.46 -27.89
N LEU A 57 -3.27 -13.79 -27.09
CA LEU A 57 -4.33 -12.87 -26.67
C LEU A 57 -4.24 -12.75 -25.14
N PRO A 58 -4.17 -11.52 -24.59
CA PRO A 58 -4.19 -11.33 -23.15
C PRO A 58 -5.54 -11.74 -22.58
N GLU A 59 -5.65 -11.88 -21.27
CA GLU A 59 -6.96 -12.07 -20.65
C GLU A 59 -7.76 -10.76 -20.68
N PRO A 60 -9.05 -10.78 -21.06
CA PRO A 60 -9.90 -9.59 -21.09
C PRO A 60 -10.09 -8.95 -19.70
N ALA A 61 -10.17 -9.81 -18.68
CA ALA A 61 -10.58 -9.46 -17.34
C ALA A 61 -9.48 -8.70 -16.59
N THR A 62 -8.21 -9.12 -16.56
CA THR A 62 -7.05 -8.27 -16.21
C THR A 62 -5.75 -9.04 -16.03
N GLY A 63 -4.63 -8.31 -16.09
CA GLY A 63 -3.32 -8.71 -15.57
C GLY A 63 -2.16 -8.25 -16.45
N CYS A 64 -2.34 -8.34 -17.76
CA CYS A 64 -1.24 -8.10 -18.70
C CYS A 64 -0.97 -6.61 -18.96
N LEU A 65 -1.96 -5.73 -18.78
CA LEU A 65 -1.75 -4.27 -18.94
C LEU A 65 -1.12 -3.68 -17.70
N ALA A 66 -0.01 -2.94 -17.87
CA ALA A 66 0.53 -2.12 -16.80
C ALA A 66 -0.53 -1.10 -16.33
N PRO A 67 -0.52 -0.66 -15.05
CA PRO A 67 -1.39 0.40 -14.59
C PRO A 67 -1.17 1.68 -15.39
N ILE A 68 -2.27 2.36 -15.74
CA ILE A 68 -2.26 3.67 -16.40
C ILE A 68 -1.73 4.68 -15.40
N ARG A 69 -0.57 5.29 -15.70
CA ARG A 69 0.08 6.28 -14.83
C ARG A 69 0.05 7.68 -15.41
N LYS A 70 -0.05 7.82 -16.74
CA LYS A 70 -0.02 9.11 -17.48
C LYS A 70 -1.01 9.08 -18.66
N ILE A 71 -1.37 10.25 -19.19
CA ILE A 71 -2.30 10.32 -20.34
C ILE A 71 -1.80 9.61 -21.59
N GLY A 72 -0.48 9.59 -21.79
CA GLY A 72 0.14 8.83 -22.88
C GLY A 72 -0.32 7.38 -22.86
N ASP A 73 -0.45 6.77 -21.69
CA ASP A 73 -0.87 5.39 -21.51
C ASP A 73 -2.33 5.19 -21.92
N MET A 74 -3.21 6.13 -21.55
CA MET A 74 -4.62 6.08 -21.96
C MET A 74 -4.79 6.12 -23.47
N TYR A 75 -3.99 6.93 -24.19
CA TYR A 75 -4.02 6.94 -25.64
C TYR A 75 -3.54 5.63 -26.28
N CYS A 76 -2.81 4.80 -25.54
CA CYS A 76 -2.37 3.50 -26.02
C CYS A 76 -3.49 2.45 -25.92
N VAL A 77 -4.49 2.64 -25.05
CA VAL A 77 -5.51 1.62 -24.76
C VAL A 77 -6.28 1.23 -26.03
N GLU A 78 -6.68 2.23 -26.83
CA GLU A 78 -7.34 2.02 -28.11
C GLU A 78 -6.43 1.31 -29.13
N ASP A 79 -5.16 1.73 -29.22
CA ASP A 79 -4.17 1.11 -30.12
C ASP A 79 -3.92 -0.36 -29.74
N ILE A 80 -3.83 -0.64 -28.43
CA ILE A 80 -3.68 -2.00 -27.89
C ILE A 80 -4.92 -2.84 -28.21
N ASN A 81 -6.11 -2.30 -27.99
CA ASN A 81 -7.35 -3.00 -28.30
C ASN A 81 -7.42 -3.37 -29.79
N ASN A 82 -7.15 -2.40 -30.67
CA ASN A 82 -7.14 -2.61 -32.12
C ASN A 82 -6.07 -3.63 -32.56
N HIS A 83 -4.91 -3.64 -31.91
CA HIS A 83 -3.88 -4.65 -32.15
C HIS A 83 -4.38 -6.06 -31.85
N PHE A 84 -5.01 -6.28 -30.70
CA PHE A 84 -5.52 -7.60 -30.34
C PHE A 84 -6.79 -8.01 -31.10
N VAL A 85 -7.62 -7.05 -31.53
CA VAL A 85 -8.68 -7.31 -32.53
C VAL A 85 -8.08 -7.88 -33.81
N ASN A 86 -6.99 -7.29 -34.31
CA ASN A 86 -6.32 -7.77 -35.51
C ASN A 86 -5.66 -9.15 -35.32
N ILE A 87 -5.02 -9.41 -34.18
CA ILE A 87 -4.47 -10.73 -33.84
C ILE A 87 -5.57 -11.78 -33.74
N ALA A 88 -6.69 -11.47 -33.08
CA ALA A 88 -7.81 -12.39 -32.96
C ALA A 88 -8.38 -12.74 -34.33
N LYS A 89 -8.57 -11.73 -35.18
CA LYS A 89 -9.02 -11.91 -36.57
C LYS A 89 -8.06 -12.78 -37.39
N SER A 90 -6.75 -12.52 -37.33
CA SER A 90 -5.76 -13.29 -38.08
C SER A 90 -5.60 -14.73 -37.58
N SER A 91 -5.94 -14.98 -36.32
CA SER A 91 -5.88 -16.31 -35.69
C SER A 91 -7.23 -17.03 -35.62
N ASN A 92 -8.27 -16.51 -36.29
CA ASN A 92 -9.64 -17.05 -36.26
C ASN A 92 -10.18 -17.28 -34.83
N ARG A 93 -9.88 -16.35 -33.93
CA ARG A 93 -10.37 -16.31 -32.54
C ARG A 93 -11.17 -15.05 -32.30
N THR A 94 -11.88 -15.02 -31.18
CA THR A 94 -12.62 -13.85 -30.74
C THR A 94 -11.83 -13.12 -29.65
N TRP A 95 -11.71 -11.80 -29.80
CA TRP A 95 -11.22 -10.92 -28.74
C TRP A 95 -12.39 -10.11 -28.21
N THR A 96 -12.70 -10.24 -26.93
CA THR A 96 -13.82 -9.54 -26.27
C THR A 96 -13.48 -8.10 -25.91
N GLY A 97 -12.26 -7.66 -26.19
CA GLY A 97 -11.77 -6.34 -25.82
C GLY A 97 -11.18 -6.27 -24.42
N ILE A 98 -10.65 -5.09 -24.09
CA ILE A 98 -10.18 -4.78 -22.74
C ILE A 98 -11.40 -4.47 -21.88
N GLN A 99 -11.65 -5.26 -20.84
CA GLN A 99 -12.83 -5.09 -19.97
C GLN A 99 -12.54 -4.22 -18.75
N GLU A 100 -11.36 -4.38 -18.15
CA GLU A 100 -10.97 -3.61 -16.97
C GLU A 100 -9.68 -2.81 -17.20
N LEU A 101 -9.65 -1.58 -16.70
CA LEU A 101 -8.47 -0.74 -16.67
C LEU A 101 -8.10 -0.36 -15.24
N ASN A 102 -6.83 -0.51 -14.89
CA ASN A 102 -6.29 0.00 -13.63
C ASN A 102 -5.63 1.37 -13.87
N VAL A 103 -6.06 2.40 -13.14
CA VAL A 103 -5.47 3.74 -13.13
C VAL A 103 -4.82 3.99 -11.78
N GLN A 104 -3.49 4.11 -11.78
CA GLN A 104 -2.72 4.41 -10.58
C GLN A 104 -2.52 5.91 -10.44
N LEU A 105 -3.07 6.49 -9.37
CA LEU A 105 -3.09 7.94 -9.18
C LEU A 105 -1.85 8.50 -8.48
N VAL A 106 -1.26 7.70 -7.59
CA VAL A 106 -0.10 8.12 -6.79
C VAL A 106 1.16 7.59 -7.46
N ARG A 107 2.09 8.47 -7.78
CA ARG A 107 3.35 8.13 -8.43
C ARG A 107 4.51 8.08 -7.45
N ASP A 108 5.50 7.26 -7.77
CA ASP A 108 6.80 7.21 -7.08
C ASP A 108 7.91 7.85 -7.90
N GLU A 109 7.74 7.97 -9.23
CA GLU A 109 8.81 8.42 -10.12
C GLU A 109 9.13 9.91 -9.93
N GLY A 110 10.42 10.22 -9.75
CA GLY A 110 10.91 11.60 -9.58
C GLY A 110 10.75 12.13 -8.15
N LEU A 111 10.41 11.25 -7.20
CA LEU A 111 10.30 11.63 -5.79
C LEU A 111 11.63 11.60 -5.03
N GLU A 112 12.68 11.02 -5.61
CA GLU A 112 13.99 10.83 -4.99
C GLU A 112 14.60 12.17 -4.55
N GLY A 113 14.57 13.18 -5.43
CA GLY A 113 15.10 14.51 -5.12
C GLY A 113 14.39 15.17 -3.94
N PHE A 114 13.09 14.95 -3.75
CA PHE A 114 12.36 15.51 -2.61
C PHE A 114 12.72 14.81 -1.29
N ILE A 115 13.03 13.52 -1.34
CA ILE A 115 13.46 12.75 -0.16
C ILE A 115 14.88 13.17 0.23
N GLU A 116 15.80 13.23 -0.74
CA GLU A 116 17.23 13.49 -0.52
C GLU A 116 17.51 14.92 -0.06
N HIS A 117 16.84 15.91 -0.63
CA HIS A 117 17.03 17.30 -0.22
C HIS A 117 16.37 17.61 1.14
N GLY A 118 15.55 16.69 1.64
CA GLY A 118 14.75 16.87 2.84
C GLY A 118 13.81 18.07 2.71
N LEU A 119 12.81 18.13 3.58
CA LEU A 119 12.15 19.41 3.84
C LEU A 119 13.07 20.28 4.72
N SER A 120 14.34 20.46 4.32
CA SER A 120 15.31 21.26 5.06
C SER A 120 14.67 22.63 5.31
N GLY A 121 14.56 23.01 6.58
CA GLY A 121 13.54 23.88 7.19
C GLY A 121 13.27 25.28 6.62
N GLN A 122 13.76 25.64 5.43
CA GLN A 122 13.55 26.94 4.80
C GLN A 122 12.30 27.05 3.93
N HIS A 123 11.71 25.94 3.46
CA HIS A 123 10.65 26.01 2.44
C HIS A 123 9.22 25.77 2.95
N GLY A 124 9.04 25.48 4.25
CA GLY A 124 7.75 25.47 4.94
C GLY A 124 6.61 24.70 4.25
N TRP A 125 5.38 25.09 4.57
CA TRP A 125 4.16 24.48 4.00
C TRP A 125 3.93 24.72 2.50
N PRO A 126 4.39 25.82 1.84
CA PRO A 126 4.20 25.97 0.39
C PRO A 126 4.89 24.88 -0.42
N TYR A 127 6.06 24.44 0.05
CA TYR A 127 6.80 23.35 -0.58
C TYR A 127 6.17 21.99 -0.30
N ALA A 128 5.62 21.78 0.89
CA ALA A 128 4.76 20.63 1.19
C ALA A 128 3.58 20.54 0.22
N PHE A 129 2.87 21.66 -0.03
CA PHE A 129 1.79 21.72 -1.01
C PHE A 129 2.26 21.39 -2.43
N TYR A 130 3.44 21.88 -2.83
CA TYR A 130 4.05 21.54 -4.11
C TYR A 130 4.32 20.04 -4.25
N ILE A 131 4.87 19.38 -3.21
CA ILE A 131 5.13 17.94 -3.22
C ILE A 131 3.81 17.15 -3.31
N LEU A 132 2.80 17.51 -2.51
CA LEU A 132 1.48 16.88 -2.56
C LEU A 132 0.86 17.00 -3.96
N SER A 133 0.96 18.19 -4.55
CA SER A 133 0.55 18.41 -5.93
C SER A 133 1.40 17.58 -6.90
N TYR A 134 2.71 17.45 -6.71
CA TYR A 134 3.54 16.63 -7.57
C TYR A 134 3.13 15.14 -7.54
N MET A 135 2.88 14.60 -6.35
CA MET A 135 2.47 13.20 -6.13
C MET A 135 1.12 12.86 -6.79
N ILE A 136 0.15 13.77 -6.71
CA ILE A 136 -1.24 13.55 -7.15
C ILE A 136 -1.54 14.22 -8.50
N HIS A 137 -1.24 15.51 -8.62
CA HIS A 137 -1.64 16.36 -9.74
C HIS A 137 -0.88 16.05 -11.02
N ASN A 138 0.41 15.73 -11.00
CA ASN A 138 1.12 15.35 -12.23
C ASN A 138 0.69 13.96 -12.76
N GLY A 139 0.18 13.11 -11.87
CA GLY A 139 -0.59 11.91 -12.18
C GLY A 139 -1.77 12.22 -13.10
N ILE A 140 -2.63 13.12 -12.62
CA ILE A 140 -4.01 13.29 -13.08
C ILE A 140 -4.21 14.44 -14.07
N ARG A 141 -3.51 15.56 -13.90
CA ARG A 141 -3.59 16.76 -14.76
C ARG A 141 -3.35 16.41 -16.22
N ASN A 142 -2.45 15.48 -16.47
CA ASN A 142 -2.18 15.03 -17.82
C ASN A 142 -3.37 14.26 -18.37
N VAL A 143 -4.03 13.40 -17.58
CA VAL A 143 -5.17 12.57 -17.99
C VAL A 143 -6.41 13.40 -18.35
N ILE A 144 -6.68 14.48 -17.62
CA ILE A 144 -7.91 15.27 -17.77
C ILE A 144 -7.88 16.22 -18.98
N ARG A 145 -6.73 16.52 -19.57
CA ARG A 145 -6.62 17.59 -20.60
C ARG A 145 -6.80 17.14 -22.04
N GLY A 146 -6.98 15.85 -22.29
CA GLY A 146 -7.06 15.30 -23.65
C GLY A 146 -8.42 14.71 -24.01
N PRO A 147 -8.72 14.59 -25.32
CA PRO A 147 -9.86 13.81 -25.78
C PRO A 147 -9.62 12.35 -25.39
N LEU A 148 -10.28 11.91 -24.33
CA LEU A 148 -10.18 10.53 -23.90
C LEU A 148 -10.95 9.65 -24.88
N VAL A 149 -10.26 8.67 -25.46
CA VAL A 149 -10.85 7.62 -26.29
C VAL A 149 -10.58 6.30 -25.57
N LEU A 150 -11.63 5.72 -25.01
CA LEU A 150 -11.59 4.38 -24.45
C LEU A 150 -12.32 3.43 -25.40
N PRO A 151 -11.83 2.19 -25.57
CA PRO A 151 -12.57 1.16 -26.27
C PRO A 151 -13.96 0.97 -25.65
N GLU A 152 -14.97 0.67 -26.48
CA GLU A 152 -16.33 0.42 -26.01
C GLU A 152 -16.43 -0.83 -25.11
N SER A 153 -15.46 -1.73 -25.21
CA SER A 153 -15.36 -2.94 -24.38
C SER A 153 -15.00 -2.66 -22.91
N VAL A 154 -14.54 -1.46 -22.57
CA VAL A 154 -14.13 -1.13 -21.20
C VAL A 154 -15.38 -0.97 -20.32
N GLU A 155 -15.56 -1.91 -19.41
CA GLU A 155 -16.71 -1.99 -18.50
C GLU A 155 -16.37 -1.48 -17.09
N VAL A 156 -15.11 -1.64 -16.66
CA VAL A 156 -14.68 -1.29 -15.29
C VAL A 156 -13.41 -0.46 -15.33
N ILE A 157 -13.40 0.65 -14.61
CA ILE A 157 -12.17 1.39 -14.29
C ILE A 157 -11.89 1.28 -12.80
N LYS A 158 -10.81 0.59 -12.48
CA LYS A 158 -10.25 0.46 -11.15
C LYS A 158 -9.33 1.65 -10.90
N VAL A 159 -9.71 2.54 -10.00
CA VAL A 159 -8.86 3.66 -9.57
C VAL A 159 -8.10 3.21 -8.33
N ASP A 160 -6.81 2.95 -8.50
CA ASP A 160 -5.94 2.43 -7.46
C ASP A 160 -5.34 3.57 -6.62
N LEU A 161 -5.67 3.55 -5.33
CA LEU A 161 -5.22 4.50 -4.32
C LEU A 161 -4.03 3.99 -3.51
N THR A 162 -3.42 2.87 -3.91
CA THR A 162 -2.22 2.33 -3.26
C THR A 162 -1.10 3.36 -3.33
N ILE A 163 -0.57 3.71 -2.16
CA ILE A 163 0.55 4.64 -2.03
C ILE A 163 1.84 3.84 -2.19
N PRO A 164 2.65 4.10 -3.24
CA PRO A 164 3.90 3.40 -3.41
C PRO A 164 4.98 3.91 -2.40
N PRO A 165 6.06 3.13 -2.16
CA PRO A 165 6.92 3.33 -0.99
C PRO A 165 7.58 4.70 -0.87
N LYS A 166 8.00 5.33 -1.98
CA LYS A 166 8.64 6.66 -1.92
C LYS A 166 7.64 7.76 -1.59
N ALA A 167 6.47 7.69 -2.21
CA ALA A 167 5.33 8.53 -1.89
C ALA A 167 4.93 8.39 -0.41
N TRP A 168 4.94 7.16 0.11
CA TRP A 168 4.64 6.91 1.53
C TRP A 168 5.70 7.51 2.46
N ALA A 169 6.99 7.36 2.14
CA ALA A 169 8.07 7.96 2.92
C ALA A 169 7.91 9.49 3.01
N LEU A 170 7.65 10.17 1.88
CA LEU A 170 7.37 11.61 1.88
C LEU A 170 6.12 11.97 2.67
N LEU A 171 5.05 11.18 2.54
CA LEU A 171 3.80 11.42 3.27
C LEU A 171 3.97 11.31 4.79
N ASN A 172 4.87 10.45 5.27
CA ASN A 172 5.22 10.38 6.69
C ASN A 172 5.98 11.64 7.15
N ILE A 173 6.89 12.18 6.32
CA ILE A 173 7.57 13.45 6.61
C ILE A 173 6.53 14.57 6.68
N LEU A 174 5.61 14.64 5.71
CA LEU A 174 4.53 15.63 5.66
C LEU A 174 3.48 15.50 6.78
N GLY A 175 3.51 14.40 7.54
CA GLY A 175 2.67 14.21 8.72
C GLY A 175 3.24 14.85 9.99
N GLN A 176 4.44 15.43 9.93
CA GLN A 176 5.06 16.05 11.10
C GLN A 176 4.36 17.37 11.46
N PRO A 177 4.05 17.63 12.75
CA PRO A 177 3.22 18.77 13.17
C PRO A 177 3.74 20.15 12.73
N HIS A 178 5.05 20.33 12.57
CA HIS A 178 5.64 21.61 12.14
C HIS A 178 5.43 21.91 10.65
N LEU A 179 4.86 20.97 9.89
CA LEU A 179 4.50 21.10 8.47
C LEU A 179 2.99 21.21 8.27
N ASP A 180 2.24 21.41 9.35
CA ASP A 180 0.82 21.65 9.30
C ASP A 180 0.49 22.85 8.40
N VAL A 181 -0.51 22.67 7.55
CA VAL A 181 -0.94 23.67 6.57
C VAL A 181 -2.02 24.56 7.20
N PRO A 182 -1.86 25.89 7.19
CA PRO A 182 -2.89 26.80 7.69
C PRO A 182 -4.21 26.65 6.92
N MET A 183 -5.32 26.53 7.64
CA MET A 183 -6.64 26.29 7.02
C MET A 183 -7.18 27.47 6.21
N GLN A 184 -6.64 28.68 6.41
CA GLN A 184 -7.04 29.92 5.71
C GLN A 184 -6.87 29.83 4.19
N MET A 185 -6.05 28.89 3.69
CA MET A 185 -5.85 28.66 2.26
C MET A 185 -6.94 27.78 1.62
N PHE A 186 -7.87 27.24 2.42
CA PHE A 186 -8.95 26.38 1.95
C PHE A 186 -10.30 27.07 2.13
N THR A 187 -11.19 26.83 1.18
CA THR A 187 -12.48 27.53 1.08
C THR A 187 -13.49 27.15 2.17
N THR A 188 -13.21 26.12 3.00
CA THR A 188 -14.11 25.65 4.06
C THR A 188 -13.33 25.09 5.27
N PRO A 189 -12.80 25.96 6.16
CA PRO A 189 -12.28 25.51 7.45
C PRO A 189 -13.39 24.87 8.29
N ARG A 190 -13.04 23.83 9.08
CA ARG A 190 -13.94 23.36 10.14
C ARG A 190 -13.91 24.39 11.28
N PRO A 191 -15.05 24.66 11.94
CA PRO A 191 -15.06 25.47 13.15
C PRO A 191 -14.04 24.93 14.16
N GLY A 192 -13.12 25.78 14.63
CA GLY A 192 -12.07 25.42 15.60
C GLY A 192 -10.86 24.69 15.03
N GLN A 193 -10.76 24.49 13.71
CA GLN A 193 -9.58 23.88 13.08
C GLN A 193 -8.72 24.96 12.40
N GLU A 194 -7.61 25.34 13.04
CA GLU A 194 -6.68 26.36 12.53
C GLU A 194 -5.69 25.81 11.50
N SER A 195 -5.35 24.52 11.59
CA SER A 195 -4.39 23.84 10.73
C SER A 195 -4.81 22.42 10.34
N MET A 196 -4.13 21.86 9.35
CA MET A 196 -4.34 20.50 8.88
C MET A 196 -3.00 19.84 8.57
N SER A 197 -2.82 18.60 9.00
CA SER A 197 -1.61 17.85 8.65
C SER A 197 -1.50 17.67 7.14
N GLY A 198 -0.27 17.63 6.62
CA GLY A 198 -0.02 17.37 5.20
C GLY A 198 -0.63 16.04 4.73
N GLN A 199 -0.78 15.08 5.64
CA GLN A 199 -1.45 13.79 5.39
C GLN A 199 -2.96 13.94 5.14
N SER A 200 -3.68 14.70 5.97
CA SER A 200 -5.11 14.93 5.74
C SER A 200 -5.32 15.70 4.43
N LEU A 201 -4.46 16.69 4.17
CA LEU A 201 -4.49 17.44 2.92
C LEU A 201 -4.21 16.58 1.68
N PHE A 202 -3.26 15.64 1.78
CA PHE A 202 -2.99 14.64 0.73
C PHE A 202 -4.26 13.87 0.37
N TRP A 203 -4.91 13.24 1.35
CA TRP A 203 -6.08 12.39 1.11
C TRP A 203 -7.27 13.18 0.56
N ARG A 204 -7.52 14.39 1.08
CA ARG A 204 -8.53 15.31 0.53
C ARG A 204 -8.26 15.67 -0.91
N THR A 205 -7.00 15.97 -1.24
CA THR A 205 -6.60 16.29 -2.61
C THR A 205 -6.74 15.07 -3.51
N LEU A 206 -6.33 13.89 -3.05
CA LEU A 206 -6.41 12.64 -3.81
C LEU A 206 -7.86 12.30 -4.15
N PHE A 207 -8.76 12.32 -3.16
CA PHE A 207 -10.17 12.00 -3.38
C PHE A 207 -10.85 13.01 -4.30
N LYS A 208 -10.56 14.31 -4.12
CA LYS A 208 -11.01 15.34 -5.08
C LYS A 208 -10.55 15.01 -6.50
N LYS A 209 -9.30 14.57 -6.68
CA LYS A 209 -8.75 14.29 -8.00
C LYS A 209 -9.27 12.99 -8.61
N VAL A 210 -9.59 11.98 -7.80
CA VAL A 210 -10.37 10.80 -8.23
C VAL A 210 -11.69 11.25 -8.85
N HIS A 211 -12.39 12.18 -8.20
CA HIS A 211 -13.66 12.67 -8.74
C HIS A 211 -13.51 13.42 -10.05
N GLU A 212 -12.52 14.31 -10.14
CA GLU A 212 -12.24 15.02 -11.38
C GLU A 212 -11.93 14.02 -12.51
N LEU A 213 -11.14 12.98 -12.23
CA LEU A 213 -10.84 11.90 -13.17
C LEU A 213 -12.11 11.16 -13.60
N VAL A 214 -12.90 10.68 -12.65
CA VAL A 214 -14.12 9.89 -12.94
C VAL A 214 -15.12 10.70 -13.76
N ASN A 215 -15.34 11.96 -13.39
CA ASN A 215 -16.20 12.85 -14.17
C ASN A 215 -15.64 13.05 -15.57
N HIS A 216 -14.33 13.30 -15.72
CA HIS A 216 -13.69 13.46 -17.02
C HIS A 216 -13.88 12.24 -17.92
N ILE A 217 -13.67 11.04 -17.37
CA ILE A 217 -13.87 9.78 -18.11
C ILE A 217 -15.33 9.61 -18.52
N ARG A 218 -16.27 9.85 -17.59
CA ARG A 218 -17.69 9.64 -17.83
C ARG A 218 -18.28 10.60 -18.86
N TYR A 219 -17.79 11.83 -18.90
CA TYR A 219 -18.21 12.87 -19.84
C TYR A 219 -17.39 12.87 -21.15
N ALA A 220 -16.52 11.88 -21.37
CA ALA A 220 -15.75 11.75 -22.60
C ALA A 220 -16.68 11.52 -23.82
N PRO A 221 -16.39 12.12 -24.99
CA PRO A 221 -17.29 12.07 -26.17
C PRO A 221 -17.56 10.65 -26.71
N LYS A 222 -16.58 9.74 -26.60
CA LYS A 222 -16.66 8.34 -27.05
C LYS A 222 -16.74 7.42 -25.83
N ARG A 223 -17.93 7.39 -25.21
CA ARG A 223 -18.18 6.69 -23.95
C ARG A 223 -18.46 5.20 -24.14
N ALA A 224 -17.92 4.37 -23.25
CA ALA A 224 -18.52 3.08 -22.94
C ALA A 224 -19.83 3.31 -22.17
N ARG A 225 -20.96 2.73 -22.65
CA ARG A 225 -22.30 3.03 -22.12
C ARG A 225 -22.53 2.52 -20.69
N ASN A 226 -21.79 1.50 -20.28
CA ASN A 226 -21.97 0.78 -19.02
C ASN A 226 -20.73 0.84 -18.12
N LEU A 227 -19.96 1.93 -18.21
CA LEU A 227 -18.73 2.07 -17.45
C LEU A 227 -19.02 2.20 -15.94
N SER A 228 -18.53 1.22 -15.19
CA SER A 228 -18.47 1.25 -13.73
C SER A 228 -17.10 1.72 -13.26
N VAL A 229 -17.06 2.35 -12.08
CA VAL A 229 -15.81 2.77 -11.45
C VAL A 229 -15.72 2.08 -10.10
N GLU A 230 -14.59 1.42 -9.87
CA GLU A 230 -14.26 0.80 -8.59
C GLU A 230 -13.06 1.50 -7.99
N ILE A 231 -13.16 1.86 -6.70
CA ILE A 231 -12.01 2.36 -5.95
C ILE A 231 -11.30 1.18 -5.30
N VAL A 232 -10.04 0.96 -5.66
CA VAL A 232 -9.21 -0.15 -5.19
C VAL A 232 -7.93 0.37 -4.52
N GLY A 233 -7.15 -0.57 -4.00
CA GLY A 233 -5.84 -0.30 -3.42
C GLY A 233 -5.80 -0.39 -1.90
N THR A 234 -4.60 -0.19 -1.34
CA THR A 234 -4.34 -0.31 0.09
C THR A 234 -3.70 0.95 0.67
N ALA A 235 -4.14 1.36 1.85
CA ALA A 235 -3.48 2.39 2.62
C ALA A 235 -2.40 1.79 3.54
N PRO A 236 -1.22 2.43 3.64
CA PRO A 236 -0.24 2.12 4.68
C PRO A 236 -0.82 2.34 6.07
N GLU A 237 -0.30 1.61 7.06
CA GLU A 237 -0.79 1.62 8.44
C GLU A 237 -0.77 3.01 9.08
N SER A 238 0.30 3.79 8.83
CA SER A 238 0.42 5.16 9.33
C SER A 238 -0.66 6.12 8.81
N GLN A 239 -1.38 5.74 7.76
CA GLN A 239 -2.43 6.56 7.14
C GLN A 239 -3.84 6.16 7.57
N LEU A 240 -4.02 5.00 8.20
CA LEU A 240 -5.36 4.48 8.52
C LEU A 240 -6.12 5.41 9.47
N GLU A 241 -5.43 5.99 10.46
CA GLU A 241 -6.02 6.96 11.38
C GLU A 241 -6.56 8.19 10.63
N VAL A 242 -5.73 8.79 9.78
CA VAL A 242 -6.04 10.01 9.02
C VAL A 242 -7.25 9.80 8.12
N ILE A 243 -7.32 8.66 7.43
CA ILE A 243 -8.44 8.34 6.53
C ILE A 243 -9.72 8.03 7.31
N ALA A 244 -9.60 7.31 8.45
CA ALA A 244 -10.73 6.87 9.24
C ALA A 244 -11.43 8.02 9.99
N GLN A 245 -10.65 9.01 10.45
CA GLN A 245 -11.13 10.16 11.22
C GLN A 245 -11.94 11.16 10.38
N GLU A 246 -11.83 11.13 9.06
CA GLU A 246 -12.54 12.09 8.22
C GLU A 246 -14.03 11.70 8.12
N PRO A 247 -14.93 12.49 8.75
CA PRO A 247 -16.31 12.11 9.03
C PRO A 247 -17.18 12.00 7.78
N ASP A 248 -16.82 12.70 6.70
CA ASP A 248 -17.57 12.60 5.47
C ASP A 248 -16.76 13.06 4.25
N TRP A 249 -16.13 12.10 3.58
CA TRP A 249 -15.49 12.33 2.28
C TRP A 249 -16.48 12.82 1.22
N SER A 250 -17.79 12.62 1.45
CA SER A 250 -18.85 13.17 0.61
C SER A 250 -19.18 14.65 0.87
N LEU A 251 -18.60 15.31 1.89
CA LEU A 251 -18.77 16.76 2.05
C LEU A 251 -17.77 17.58 1.25
N ILE A 252 -16.66 16.97 0.78
CA ILE A 252 -15.67 17.63 -0.09
C ILE A 252 -16.30 18.07 -1.43
N TRP A 253 -17.44 17.50 -1.78
CA TRP A 253 -18.21 17.78 -3.00
C TRP A 253 -18.83 19.17 -3.08
N LYS A 254 -18.96 19.89 -1.96
CA LYS A 254 -19.55 21.24 -1.96
C LYS A 254 -18.58 22.31 -2.47
N LEU A 255 -17.37 21.93 -2.88
CA LEU A 255 -16.39 22.86 -3.44
C LEU A 255 -16.86 23.38 -4.82
N PRO A 256 -16.77 24.71 -5.06
CA PRO A 256 -17.14 25.28 -6.35
C PRO A 256 -16.33 24.63 -7.46
N GLN A 257 -17.05 24.06 -8.43
CA GLN A 257 -16.43 23.40 -9.57
C GLN A 257 -15.57 24.41 -10.34
N THR A 258 -14.35 24.00 -10.67
CA THR A 258 -13.55 24.72 -11.68
C THR A 258 -14.15 24.43 -13.05
N SER A 259 -15.25 25.13 -13.37
CA SER A 259 -15.81 25.59 -14.65
C SER A 259 -15.70 24.79 -15.97
N GLN A 260 -15.08 23.63 -16.06
CA GLN A 260 -14.84 22.95 -17.35
C GLN A 260 -15.59 21.63 -17.56
N VAL A 261 -16.19 21.04 -16.53
CA VAL A 261 -16.97 19.81 -16.69
C VAL A 261 -18.44 20.17 -16.88
N ARG A 262 -19.00 19.87 -18.06
CA ARG A 262 -20.43 20.02 -18.33
C ARG A 262 -21.20 18.86 -17.69
N GLY A 263 -21.94 19.15 -16.61
CA GLY A 263 -22.88 18.20 -16.01
C GLY A 263 -22.84 18.21 -14.48
N PRO A 264 -23.87 17.67 -13.82
CA PRO A 264 -23.86 17.50 -12.37
C PRO A 264 -22.69 16.58 -11.97
N PRO A 265 -21.97 16.88 -10.88
CA PRO A 265 -20.93 15.97 -10.40
C PRO A 265 -21.58 14.66 -10.00
N MET A 266 -21.04 13.54 -10.45
CA MET A 266 -21.48 12.24 -9.95
C MET A 266 -20.71 11.89 -8.68
N PRO A 267 -21.39 11.49 -7.60
CA PRO A 267 -20.69 10.98 -6.43
C PRO A 267 -19.93 9.70 -6.81
N VAL A 268 -18.63 9.67 -6.54
CA VAL A 268 -17.83 8.44 -6.55
C VAL A 268 -17.97 7.79 -5.18
N ASP A 269 -18.26 6.49 -5.17
CA ASP A 269 -18.44 5.73 -3.95
C ASP A 269 -17.09 5.28 -3.37
N PHE A 270 -16.65 5.94 -2.30
CA PHE A 270 -15.49 5.52 -1.51
C PHE A 270 -15.83 4.59 -0.35
N SER A 271 -17.11 4.26 -0.14
CA SER A 271 -17.55 3.56 1.07
C SER A 271 -16.85 2.22 1.24
N LYS A 272 -16.68 1.45 0.15
CA LYS A 272 -15.95 0.17 0.15
C LYS A 272 -14.49 0.35 0.60
N PHE A 273 -13.77 1.32 0.03
CA PHE A 273 -12.38 1.61 0.40
C PHE A 273 -12.26 2.06 1.86
N VAL A 274 -13.09 3.02 2.30
CA VAL A 274 -13.07 3.53 3.67
C VAL A 274 -13.47 2.44 4.68
N LYS A 275 -14.43 1.57 4.33
CA LYS A 275 -14.79 0.41 5.15
C LYS A 275 -13.62 -0.54 5.31
N ASN A 276 -12.89 -0.84 4.24
CA ASN A 276 -11.70 -1.69 4.30
C ASN A 276 -10.58 -1.06 5.15
N VAL A 277 -10.36 0.24 5.02
CA VAL A 277 -9.41 1.00 5.86
C VAL A 277 -9.77 0.92 7.35
N ARG A 278 -11.06 1.14 7.68
CA ARG A 278 -11.55 1.05 9.07
C ARG A 278 -11.46 -0.37 9.63
N ALA A 279 -11.76 -1.38 8.81
CA ALA A 279 -11.64 -2.78 9.20
C ALA A 279 -10.18 -3.15 9.51
N LYS A 280 -9.24 -2.77 8.63
CA LYS A 280 -7.81 -2.99 8.86
C LYS A 280 -7.30 -2.28 10.11
N LYS A 281 -7.75 -1.03 10.34
CA LYS A 281 -7.44 -0.31 11.58
C LYS A 281 -7.92 -1.06 12.83
N ALA A 282 -9.16 -1.57 12.80
CA ALA A 282 -9.72 -2.33 13.92
C ALA A 282 -8.94 -3.63 14.17
N GLU A 283 -8.53 -4.32 13.10
CA GLU A 283 -7.68 -5.51 13.18
C GLU A 283 -6.34 -5.22 13.86
N MET A 284 -5.66 -4.13 13.47
CA MET A 284 -4.41 -3.71 14.09
C MET A 284 -4.55 -3.39 15.60
N VAL A 285 -5.63 -2.69 15.97
CA VAL A 285 -5.90 -2.38 17.39
C VAL A 285 -6.07 -3.67 18.21
N LEU A 286 -6.79 -4.66 17.67
CA LEU A 286 -6.96 -5.97 18.31
C LEU A 286 -5.63 -6.73 18.39
N GLU A 287 -4.77 -6.65 17.38
CA GLU A 287 -3.45 -7.28 17.38
C GLU A 287 -2.51 -6.65 18.42
N GLU A 288 -2.48 -5.32 18.52
CA GLU A 288 -1.73 -4.61 19.56
C GLU A 288 -2.21 -4.97 20.98
N GLU A 289 -3.53 -5.07 21.17
CA GLU A 289 -4.10 -5.47 22.45
C GLU A 289 -3.71 -6.90 22.82
N ARG A 290 -3.77 -7.85 21.86
CA ARG A 290 -3.28 -9.22 22.04
C ARG A 290 -1.81 -9.26 22.42
N LYS A 291 -0.97 -8.45 21.77
CA LYS A 291 0.46 -8.35 22.09
C LYS A 291 0.69 -7.82 23.51
N ARG A 292 -0.06 -6.80 23.93
CA ARG A 292 0.02 -6.26 25.30
C ARG A 292 -0.36 -7.29 26.36
N ILE A 293 -1.40 -8.08 26.10
CA ILE A 293 -1.82 -9.17 27.01
C ILE A 293 -0.71 -10.23 27.11
N LEU A 294 -0.16 -10.67 25.97
CA LEU A 294 0.92 -11.67 25.96
C LEU A 294 2.17 -11.17 26.71
N GLU A 295 2.56 -9.90 26.51
CA GLU A 295 3.67 -9.30 27.23
C GLU A 295 3.41 -9.19 28.75
N ALA A 296 2.17 -8.89 29.16
CA ALA A 296 1.78 -8.83 30.56
C ALA A 296 1.86 -10.23 31.21
N ASP A 297 1.38 -11.26 30.52
CA ASP A 297 1.45 -12.66 30.97
C ASP A 297 2.89 -13.14 31.10
N GLU A 298 3.76 -12.81 30.13
CA GLU A 298 5.18 -13.10 30.22
C GLU A 298 5.83 -12.45 31.44
N ARG A 299 5.53 -11.17 31.70
CA ARG A 299 6.05 -10.44 32.88
C ARG A 299 5.54 -11.07 34.18
N ALA A 300 4.27 -11.45 34.24
CA ALA A 300 3.69 -12.12 35.40
C ALA A 300 4.35 -13.49 35.66
N MET A 301 4.60 -14.26 34.61
CA MET A 301 5.29 -15.55 34.70
C MET A 301 6.75 -15.40 35.14
N ARG A 302 7.48 -14.39 34.64
CA ARG A 302 8.84 -14.07 35.09
C ARG A 302 8.86 -13.66 36.57
N ALA A 303 7.95 -12.79 37.00
CA ALA A 303 7.84 -12.38 38.40
C ALA A 303 7.52 -13.57 39.32
N LYS A 304 6.63 -14.47 38.89
CA LYS A 304 6.31 -15.70 39.62
C LYS A 304 7.54 -16.61 39.78
N ARG A 305 8.33 -16.79 38.71
CA ARG A 305 9.59 -17.56 38.76
C ARG A 305 10.61 -16.93 39.70
N GLN A 306 10.82 -15.62 39.61
CA GLN A 306 11.74 -14.89 40.51
C GLN A 306 11.30 -15.01 41.98
N LYS A 307 9.99 -14.88 42.27
CA LYS A 307 9.46 -15.07 43.63
C LYS A 307 9.70 -16.49 44.15
N GLN A 308 9.50 -17.51 43.31
CA GLN A 308 9.78 -18.90 43.67
C GLN A 308 11.27 -19.14 43.95
N GLU A 309 12.16 -18.56 43.14
CA GLU A 309 13.61 -18.65 43.31
C GLU A 309 14.08 -17.96 44.59
N LEU A 310 13.59 -16.75 44.87
CA LEU A 310 13.84 -16.04 46.12
C LEU A 310 13.36 -16.86 47.34
N ALA A 311 12.17 -17.46 47.25
CA ALA A 311 11.65 -18.32 48.31
C ALA A 311 12.55 -19.57 48.54
N LYS A 312 13.03 -20.21 47.47
CA LYS A 312 14.00 -21.32 47.55
C LYS A 312 15.30 -20.88 48.22
N ASN A 313 15.88 -19.77 47.77
CA ASN A 313 17.13 -19.23 48.33
C ASN A 313 17.00 -18.86 49.81
N MET A 314 15.88 -18.26 50.21
CA MET A 314 15.59 -17.99 51.62
C MET A 314 15.44 -19.27 52.44
N GLY A 315 14.76 -20.29 51.89
CA GLY A 315 14.63 -21.61 52.51
C GLY A 315 15.97 -22.30 52.73
N GLU A 316 16.85 -22.30 51.73
CA GLU A 316 18.21 -22.84 51.84
C GLU A 316 19.06 -22.09 52.86
N LYS A 317 19.01 -20.75 52.85
CA LYS A 317 19.73 -19.91 53.84
C LYS A 317 19.26 -20.20 55.26
N ALA A 318 17.96 -20.37 55.47
CA ALA A 318 17.41 -20.75 56.77
C ALA A 318 17.89 -22.15 57.21
N ARG A 319 17.96 -23.12 56.28
CA ARG A 319 18.49 -24.47 56.55
C ARG A 319 19.97 -24.44 56.93
N ARG A 320 20.81 -23.70 56.19
CA ARG A 320 22.24 -23.51 56.51
C ARG A 320 22.44 -22.91 57.91
N ARG A 321 21.65 -21.89 58.28
CA ARG A 321 21.69 -21.29 59.62
C ARG A 321 21.32 -22.28 60.72
N LYS A 322 20.33 -23.15 60.50
CA LYS A 322 19.95 -24.22 61.45
C LYS A 322 21.06 -25.26 61.61
N GLU A 323 21.69 -25.66 60.50
CA GLU A 323 22.81 -26.61 60.52
C GLU A 323 24.04 -26.01 61.25
N GLU A 324 24.36 -24.74 61.00
CA GLU A 324 25.45 -24.03 61.67
C GLU A 324 25.21 -23.89 63.18
N THR A 325 24.00 -23.51 63.60
CA THR A 325 23.66 -23.45 65.05
C THR A 325 23.71 -24.83 65.70
N LYS A 326 23.30 -25.89 65.00
CA LYS A 326 23.43 -27.27 65.50
C LYS A 326 24.90 -27.67 65.65
N LYS A 327 25.76 -27.29 64.70
CA LYS A 327 27.21 -27.54 64.75
C LYS A 327 27.86 -26.81 65.93
N ARG A 328 27.61 -25.50 66.07
CA ARG A 328 28.09 -24.68 67.21
C ARG A 328 27.66 -25.25 68.56
N ARG A 329 26.41 -25.72 68.68
CA ARG A 329 25.93 -26.38 69.92
C ARG A 329 26.69 -27.67 70.23
N LYS A 330 27.01 -28.48 69.22
CA LYS A 330 27.81 -29.71 69.40
C LYS A 330 29.24 -29.38 69.83
N GLU A 331 29.90 -28.43 69.15
CA GLU A 331 31.25 -27.97 69.48
C GLU A 331 31.31 -27.41 70.91
N TRP A 332 30.34 -26.58 71.30
CA TRP A 332 30.24 -26.06 72.66
C TRP A 332 30.07 -27.17 73.71
N ALA A 333 29.22 -28.17 73.44
CA ALA A 333 29.03 -29.29 74.34
C ALA A 333 30.31 -30.15 74.49
N GLN A 334 31.05 -30.36 73.40
CA GLN A 334 32.34 -31.06 73.41
C GLN A 334 33.38 -30.30 74.25
N ASN A 335 33.53 -28.99 74.02
CA ASN A 335 34.44 -28.14 74.80
C ASN A 335 34.09 -28.17 76.30
N MET A 336 32.80 -28.10 76.64
CA MET A 336 32.35 -28.19 78.04
C MET A 336 32.65 -29.55 78.67
N ALA A 337 32.56 -30.63 77.90
CA ALA A 337 32.92 -31.97 78.37
C ALA A 337 34.44 -32.08 78.63
N GLU A 338 35.28 -31.54 77.75
CA GLU A 338 36.74 -31.48 77.97
C GLU A 338 37.11 -30.65 79.20
N ILE A 339 36.50 -29.47 79.38
CA ILE A 339 36.71 -28.64 80.58
C ILE A 339 36.34 -29.40 81.85
N ARG A 340 35.22 -30.15 81.83
CA ARG A 340 34.81 -30.98 82.97
C ARG A 340 35.79 -32.13 83.24
N LYS A 341 36.36 -32.74 82.19
CA LYS A 341 37.37 -33.80 82.32
C LYS A 341 38.65 -33.27 82.96
N LYS A 342 39.16 -32.13 82.48
CA LYS A 342 40.36 -31.45 83.04
C LYS A 342 40.22 -31.00 84.49
N LYS A 343 38.99 -30.85 85.01
CA LYS A 343 38.75 -30.53 86.43
C LYS A 343 38.73 -31.75 87.36
N ARG A 344 38.71 -32.97 86.80
CA ARG A 344 38.68 -34.23 87.57
C ARG A 344 40.04 -34.91 87.68
N GLU A 345 40.94 -34.59 86.76
CA GLU A 345 42.39 -34.84 86.86
C GLU A 345 43.00 -33.78 87.76
#